data_AF-A0A7S0EK62-F1
#
_entry.id   AF-A0A7S0EK62-F1
#
_cell.length_a   1.000
_cell.length_b   1.000
_cell.length_c   1.000
_cell.angle_alpha   90.00
_cell.angle_beta   90.00
_cell.angle_gamma   90.00
#
_symmetry.space_group_name_H-M   'P 1'
#
loop_
_entity.id
_entity.type
_entity.pdbx_description
1 polymer ?
#
loop_
_entity_poly.entity_id
_entity_poly.type
_entity_poly.pdbx_seq_one_letter_code
_entity_poly.pdbx_strand_id
1 'polypeptide(L)'
;SSSSSSSSSSSLSLSLSSSSSSSSQGYIEWSTFVQAYLRCKRDKSGKEPRRLYNLIVFMICDKDGGGTMSEDECAEVLFNRFGRSALAADMSEKLFKEAGSTGGFLTFEQFLKVLHVFESDHKPTEEELKPKKR
;
A
#
# COMPACT_ATOMS: atom_id res chain seq x y z
N SER A 1 -24.93 -44.72 -29.49
CA SER A 1 -26.32 -44.27 -29.62
C SER A 1 -26.40 -42.84 -29.10
N SER A 2 -26.93 -41.94 -29.94
CA SER A 2 -27.43 -40.56 -29.73
C SER A 2 -26.72 -39.63 -28.74
N SER A 3 -26.07 -38.54 -29.17
CA SER A 3 -26.56 -37.30 -29.86
C SER A 3 -27.08 -36.20 -28.91
N SER A 4 -26.41 -35.04 -29.05
CA SER A 4 -26.92 -33.65 -29.13
C SER A 4 -27.61 -33.03 -27.91
N SER A 5 -27.57 -31.72 -27.65
CA SER A 5 -27.33 -30.52 -28.47
C SER A 5 -26.82 -29.40 -27.53
N SER A 6 -25.81 -28.60 -27.90
CA SER A 6 -25.89 -27.31 -28.62
C SER A 6 -26.77 -26.24 -27.97
N SER A 7 -26.18 -25.12 -27.53
CA SER A 7 -26.52 -23.81 -28.10
C SER A 7 -25.49 -22.73 -27.76
N SER A 8 -25.14 -22.01 -28.81
CA SER A 8 -24.31 -20.83 -28.91
C SER A 8 -25.01 -19.59 -28.32
N SER A 9 -24.26 -18.63 -27.76
CA SER A 9 -24.46 -17.22 -28.09
C SER A 9 -23.25 -16.38 -27.68
N SER A 10 -22.63 -15.81 -28.69
CA SER A 10 -21.56 -14.83 -28.67
C SER A 10 -21.89 -13.58 -27.84
N SER A 11 -20.89 -13.02 -27.18
CA SER A 11 -20.70 -11.58 -27.11
C SER A 11 -19.22 -11.27 -27.28
N LEU A 12 -18.94 -10.56 -28.36
CA LEU A 12 -17.62 -10.10 -28.77
C LEU A 12 -17.14 -8.97 -27.85
N SER A 13 -15.81 -8.91 -27.76
CA SER A 13 -15.02 -7.69 -27.58
C SER A 13 -14.79 -7.19 -26.15
N LEU A 14 -13.59 -7.50 -25.65
CA LEU A 14 -12.57 -6.46 -25.50
C LEU A 14 -11.24 -7.08 -25.92
N SER A 15 -10.91 -6.97 -27.21
CA SER A 15 -9.50 -6.97 -27.61
C SER A 15 -8.88 -5.76 -26.92
N LEU A 16 -8.17 -5.99 -25.81
CA LEU A 16 -7.30 -4.97 -25.24
C LEU A 16 -6.04 -4.90 -26.12
N SER A 17 -6.21 -4.42 -27.35
CA SER A 17 -5.10 -3.89 -28.11
C SER A 17 -4.78 -2.54 -27.52
N SER A 18 -3.81 -2.51 -26.63
CA SER A 18 -2.91 -1.36 -26.60
C SER A 18 -1.56 -1.85 -27.12
N SER A 19 -1.52 -2.02 -28.45
CA SER A 19 -0.28 -1.92 -29.21
C SER A 19 0.37 -0.58 -28.91
N SER A 20 1.36 -0.60 -28.03
CA SER A 20 2.61 0.15 -28.21
C SER A 20 3.53 -0.18 -27.05
N SER A 21 4.21 -1.34 -27.13
CA SER A 21 5.56 -1.43 -26.57
C SER A 21 6.48 -0.61 -27.47
N SER A 22 6.29 0.70 -27.47
CA SER A 22 7.31 1.62 -27.95
C SER A 22 8.17 1.92 -26.73
N SER A 23 9.19 1.08 -26.50
CA SER A 23 10.22 1.31 -25.49
C SER A 23 10.83 2.69 -25.69
N SER A 24 10.44 3.63 -24.84
CA SER A 24 11.07 4.95 -24.67
C SER A 24 10.39 5.59 -23.47
N GLN A 25 11.04 6.07 -22.43
CA GLN A 25 12.45 6.29 -22.11
C GLN A 25 12.56 6.10 -20.58
N GLY A 26 13.74 6.22 -19.98
CA GLY A 26 13.98 6.05 -18.53
C GLY A 26 13.29 7.06 -17.61
N TYR A 27 12.10 7.55 -17.97
CA TYR A 27 11.29 8.52 -17.26
C TYR A 27 9.91 7.94 -17.00
N ILE A 28 9.38 8.20 -15.81
CA ILE A 28 8.05 7.76 -15.40
C ILE A 28 7.09 8.93 -15.62
N GLU A 29 6.12 8.76 -16.51
CA GLU A 29 5.05 9.74 -16.69
C GLU A 29 4.14 9.84 -15.46
N TRP A 30 3.51 11.00 -15.23
CA TRP A 30 2.59 11.20 -14.10
C TRP A 30 1.47 10.16 -14.05
N SER A 31 0.88 9.83 -15.20
CA SER A 31 -0.15 8.78 -15.30
C SER A 31 0.37 7.44 -14.77
N THR A 32 1.57 7.02 -15.22
CA THR A 32 2.22 5.79 -14.77
C THR A 32 2.55 5.81 -13.28
N PHE A 33 3.08 6.93 -12.78
CA PHE A 33 3.35 7.14 -11.36
C PHE A 33 2.08 6.98 -10.51
N VAL A 34 1.00 7.67 -10.90
CA VAL A 34 -0.31 7.60 -10.21
C VAL A 34 -0.87 6.19 -10.29
N GLN A 35 -0.78 5.52 -11.43
CA GLN A 35 -1.23 4.15 -11.57
C GLN A 35 -0.45 3.20 -10.66
N ALA A 36 0.88 3.31 -10.61
CA ALA A 36 1.72 2.51 -9.72
C ALA A 36 1.35 2.75 -8.24
N TYR A 37 1.14 4.00 -7.83
CA TYR A 37 0.67 4.34 -6.49
C TYR A 37 -0.70 3.72 -6.17
N LEU A 38 -1.67 3.84 -7.09
CA LEU A 38 -3.02 3.29 -6.92
C LEU A 38 -3.02 1.76 -6.88
N ARG A 39 -2.14 1.10 -7.65
CA ARG A 39 -1.95 -0.35 -7.60
C ARG A 39 -1.46 -0.76 -6.23
N CYS A 40 -0.37 -0.18 -5.72
CA CYS A 40 0.12 -0.46 -4.37
C CYS A 40 -0.93 -0.20 -3.28
N LYS A 41 -1.70 0.90 -3.40
CA LYS A 41 -2.76 1.25 -2.45
C LYS A 41 -3.89 0.22 -2.41
N ARG A 42 -4.21 -0.40 -3.55
CA ARG A 42 -5.26 -1.42 -3.69
C ARG A 42 -4.72 -2.84 -3.49
N ASP A 43 -3.43 -3.04 -3.67
CA ASP A 43 -2.77 -4.32 -3.49
C ASP A 43 -2.76 -4.67 -2.00
N LYS A 44 -3.50 -5.72 -1.64
CA LYS A 44 -3.47 -6.32 -0.31
C LYS A 44 -2.57 -7.56 -0.26
N SER A 45 -2.10 -8.04 -1.43
CA SER A 45 -1.35 -9.29 -1.53
C SER A 45 0.12 -9.17 -1.12
N GLY A 46 0.68 -7.97 -0.99
CA GLY A 46 2.09 -7.80 -0.64
C GLY A 46 3.05 -7.93 -1.83
N LYS A 47 2.56 -8.10 -3.06
CA LYS A 47 3.41 -8.47 -4.22
C LYS A 47 4.05 -7.28 -4.92
N GLU A 48 3.38 -6.13 -4.93
CA GLU A 48 3.90 -4.91 -5.56
C GLU A 48 4.95 -4.22 -4.66
N PRO A 49 5.98 -3.58 -5.23
CA PRO A 49 7.03 -2.89 -4.48
C PRO A 49 6.48 -1.66 -3.74
N ARG A 50 6.24 -1.80 -2.44
CA ARG A 50 5.72 -0.74 -1.55
C ARG A 50 6.72 0.36 -1.20
N ARG A 51 7.99 0.24 -1.61
CA ARG A 51 9.04 1.22 -1.26
C ARG A 51 8.69 2.64 -1.73
N LEU A 52 8.23 2.79 -2.98
CA LEU A 52 7.78 4.07 -3.51
C LEU A 52 6.54 4.60 -2.75
N TYR A 53 5.58 3.71 -2.46
CA TYR A 53 4.37 4.06 -1.71
C TYR A 53 4.70 4.54 -0.29
N ASN A 54 5.60 3.85 0.41
CA ASN A 54 6.05 4.23 1.75
C ASN A 54 6.74 5.59 1.75
N LEU A 55 7.58 5.86 0.75
CA LEU A 55 8.24 7.16 0.59
C LEU A 55 7.22 8.28 0.40
N ILE A 56 6.26 8.10 -0.50
CA ILE A 56 5.22 9.11 -0.75
C ILE A 56 4.42 9.40 0.52
N VAL A 57 4.00 8.36 1.24
CA VAL A 57 3.23 8.53 2.48
C VAL A 57 4.03 9.26 3.55
N PHE A 58 5.32 8.94 3.68
CA PHE A 58 6.23 9.64 4.58
C PHE A 58 6.31 11.13 4.24
N MET A 59 6.51 11.48 2.95
CA MET A 59 6.57 12.88 2.52
C MET A 59 5.23 13.63 2.64
N ILE A 60 4.09 12.94 2.51
CA ILE A 60 2.77 13.58 2.69
C ILE A 60 2.54 13.97 4.16
N CYS A 61 3.06 13.17 5.09
CA CYS A 61 3.01 13.49 6.50
C CYS A 61 3.96 14.62 6.87
N ASP A 62 5.21 14.61 6.36
CA ASP A 62 6.21 15.63 6.65
C ASP A 62 5.78 17.02 6.14
N LYS A 63 5.13 17.80 7.02
CA LYS A 63 4.66 19.17 6.74
C LYS A 63 5.79 20.17 6.71
N ASP A 64 6.78 19.98 7.58
CA ASP A 64 7.92 20.88 7.76
C ASP A 64 8.99 20.67 6.69
N GLY A 65 8.97 19.51 6.00
CA GLY A 65 9.95 19.15 4.98
C GLY A 65 11.33 18.86 5.56
N GLY A 66 11.39 18.43 6.83
CA GLY A 66 12.64 18.18 7.56
C GLY A 66 13.29 16.84 7.23
N GLY A 67 12.57 15.93 6.56
CA GLY A 67 13.02 14.57 6.29
C GLY A 67 12.86 13.62 7.48
N THR A 68 12.12 14.03 8.51
CA THR A 68 11.82 13.25 9.73
C THR A 68 10.34 13.37 10.05
N MET A 69 9.74 12.28 10.55
CA MET A 69 8.35 12.27 10.99
C MET A 69 8.26 12.05 12.49
N SER A 70 7.30 12.68 13.15
CA SER A 70 7.06 12.53 14.58
C SER A 70 6.28 11.24 14.88
N GLU A 71 6.24 10.84 16.15
CA GLU A 71 5.46 9.66 16.59
C GLU A 71 3.97 9.79 16.25
N ASP A 72 3.36 10.95 16.50
CA ASP A 72 1.96 11.23 16.18
C ASP A 72 1.66 11.09 14.67
N GLU A 73 2.53 11.64 13.82
CA GLU A 73 2.37 11.58 12.36
C GLU A 73 2.49 10.13 11.86
N CYS A 74 3.39 9.35 12.45
CA CYS A 74 3.52 7.93 12.15
C CYS A 74 2.27 7.15 12.57
N ALA A 75 1.72 7.45 13.75
CA ALA A 75 0.48 6.85 14.23
C ALA A 75 -0.70 7.14 13.28
N GLU A 76 -0.81 8.36 12.75
CA GLU A 76 -1.83 8.69 11.72
C GLU A 76 -1.67 7.85 10.45
N VAL A 77 -0.44 7.64 9.98
CA VAL A 77 -0.17 6.78 8.81
C VAL A 77 -0.61 5.36 9.06
N LEU A 78 -0.23 4.79 10.21
CA LEU A 78 -0.57 3.42 10.57
C LEU A 78 -2.08 3.27 10.74
N PHE A 79 -2.75 4.25 11.37
CA PHE A 79 -4.20 4.28 11.52
C PHE A 79 -4.92 4.31 10.18
N ASN A 80 -4.44 5.11 9.22
CA ASN A 80 -5.03 5.14 7.88
C ASN A 80 -4.82 3.83 7.10
N ARG A 81 -3.77 3.07 7.41
CA ARG A 81 -3.45 1.79 6.75
C ARG A 81 -4.14 0.58 7.38
N PHE A 82 -4.11 0.49 8.71
CA PHE A 82 -4.51 -0.67 9.51
C PHE A 82 -5.67 -0.38 10.47
N GLY A 83 -6.09 0.88 10.60
CA GLY A 83 -7.19 1.27 11.48
C GLY A 83 -6.80 1.37 12.95
N ARG A 84 -7.78 1.16 13.83
CA ARG A 84 -7.66 1.38 15.28
C ARG A 84 -6.62 0.48 15.95
N SER A 85 -6.37 -0.71 15.42
CA SER A 85 -5.37 -1.65 15.97
C SER A 85 -3.97 -1.04 16.02
N ALA A 86 -3.66 -0.12 15.09
CA ALA A 86 -2.39 0.59 15.07
C ALA A 86 -2.24 1.68 16.15
N LEU A 87 -3.35 2.17 16.70
CA LEU A 87 -3.35 3.19 17.76
C LEU A 87 -3.24 2.60 19.17
N ALA A 88 -3.09 1.26 19.30
CA ALA A 88 -2.87 0.66 20.60
C ALA A 88 -1.55 1.18 21.18
N ALA A 89 -1.60 1.83 22.34
CA ALA A 89 -0.43 2.46 22.97
C ALA A 89 0.73 1.47 23.17
N ASP A 90 0.43 0.25 23.64
CA ASP A 90 1.41 -0.84 23.74
C ASP A 90 2.05 -1.20 22.39
N MET A 91 1.29 -1.13 21.30
CA MET A 91 1.76 -1.48 19.97
C MET A 91 2.64 -0.37 19.41
N SER A 92 2.17 0.89 19.43
CA SER A 92 2.94 2.02 18.94
C SER A 92 4.29 2.11 19.64
N GLU A 93 4.31 2.13 20.98
CA GLU A 93 5.54 2.22 21.77
C GLU A 93 6.52 1.08 21.44
N LYS A 94 6.01 -0.17 21.35
CA LYS A 94 6.82 -1.34 20.95
C LYS A 94 7.47 -1.13 19.59
N LEU A 95 6.71 -0.66 18.58
CA LEU A 95 7.23 -0.46 17.22
C LEU A 95 8.32 0.61 17.16
N PHE A 96 8.10 1.76 17.83
CA PHE A 96 9.09 2.83 17.89
C PHE A 96 10.38 2.38 18.58
N LYS A 97 10.23 1.60 19.65
CA LYS A 97 11.35 1.00 20.39
C LYS A 97 12.14 -0.02 19.55
N GLU A 98 11.45 -0.89 18.83
CA GLU A 98 12.05 -1.85 17.88
C GLU A 98 12.77 -1.15 16.72
N ALA A 99 12.20 -0.06 16.21
CA ALA A 99 12.86 0.74 15.18
C ALA A 99 14.16 1.36 15.69
N GLY A 100 14.19 1.74 16.98
CA GLY A 100 15.28 2.46 17.62
C GLY A 100 15.10 3.97 17.56
N SER A 101 13.85 4.45 17.68
CA SER A 101 13.53 5.88 17.72
C SER A 101 14.14 6.52 18.97
N THR A 102 14.97 7.54 18.80
CA THR A 102 15.59 8.28 19.91
C THR A 102 15.23 9.76 19.79
N GLY A 103 14.27 10.21 20.60
CA GLY A 103 13.89 11.63 20.65
C GLY A 103 12.58 12.00 19.94
N GLY A 104 11.68 11.04 19.72
CA GLY A 104 10.32 11.29 19.23
C GLY A 104 10.19 11.51 17.73
N PHE A 105 11.27 11.29 16.96
CA PHE A 105 11.28 11.40 15.50
C PHE A 105 11.83 10.14 14.85
N LEU A 106 11.18 9.72 13.76
CA LEU A 106 11.56 8.62 12.91
C LEU A 106 12.13 9.13 11.59
N THR A 107 13.24 8.53 11.17
CA THR A 107 13.76 8.67 9.80
C THR A 107 13.01 7.72 8.86
N PHE A 108 13.17 7.93 7.56
CA PHE A 108 12.56 7.05 6.55
C PHE A 108 12.95 5.56 6.75
N GLU A 109 14.20 5.27 7.09
CA GLU A 109 14.66 3.89 7.38
C GLU A 109 13.97 3.30 8.61
N GLN A 110 13.80 4.09 9.67
CA GLN A 110 13.12 3.68 10.90
C GLN A 110 11.64 3.40 10.64
N PHE A 111 10.96 4.28 9.90
CA PHE A 111 9.57 4.12 9.50
C PHE A 111 9.33 2.82 8.71
N LEU A 112 10.25 2.44 7.82
CA LEU A 112 10.16 1.17 7.09
C LEU A 112 10.23 -0.04 8.03
N LYS A 113 11.07 0.02 9.08
CA LYS A 113 11.14 -1.04 10.10
C LYS A 113 9.84 -1.15 10.88
N VAL A 114 9.28 -0.03 11.32
CA VAL A 114 7.97 0.02 12.01
C VAL A 114 6.90 -0.70 11.20
N LEU A 115 6.79 -0.37 9.90
CA LEU A 115 5.83 -1.02 9.01
C LEU A 115 6.08 -2.53 8.91
N HIS A 116 7.34 -2.94 8.72
CA HIS A 116 7.69 -4.35 8.57
C HIS A 116 7.37 -5.18 9.82
N VAL A 117 7.70 -4.66 11.00
CA VAL A 117 7.39 -5.30 12.29
C VAL A 117 5.88 -5.37 12.48
N PHE A 118 5.17 -4.27 12.18
CA PHE A 118 3.71 -4.23 12.29
C PHE A 118 3.03 -5.25 11.38
N GLU A 119 3.41 -5.32 10.10
CA GLU A 119 2.85 -6.29 9.14
C GLU A 119 3.12 -7.75 9.55
N SER A 120 4.20 -7.99 10.30
CA SER A 120 4.56 -9.32 10.81
C SER A 120 3.74 -9.72 12.05
N ASP A 121 3.53 -8.80 13.00
CA ASP A 121 2.70 -9.03 14.20
C ASP A 121 1.18 -9.00 13.86
N HIS A 122 0.76 -8.15 12.92
CA HIS A 122 -0.64 -7.94 12.59
C HIS A 122 -1.13 -8.94 11.54
N LYS A 123 -1.73 -10.04 12.00
CA LYS A 123 -2.51 -10.93 11.13
C LYS A 123 -3.82 -10.23 10.75
N PRO A 124 -4.13 -10.03 9.45
CA PRO A 124 -5.40 -9.44 9.06
C PRO A 124 -6.52 -10.34 9.57
N THR A 125 -7.43 -9.77 10.38
CA THR A 125 -8.64 -10.47 10.79
C THR A 125 -9.62 -10.48 9.62
N GLU A 126 -10.39 -11.55 9.49
CA GLU A 126 -11.35 -11.75 8.38
C GLU A 126 -12.39 -10.61 8.26
N GLU A 127 -12.58 -9.84 9.34
CA GLU A 127 -13.50 -8.69 9.40
C GLU A 127 -12.99 -7.44 8.66
N GLU A 128 -11.67 -7.22 8.59
CA GLU A 128 -11.05 -6.04 7.94
C GLU A 128 -11.04 -6.13 6.41
N LEU A 129 -11.31 -7.31 5.84
CA LEU A 129 -11.43 -7.52 4.40
C LEU A 129 -12.75 -7.03 3.82
N LYS A 130 -13.72 -6.66 4.66
CA LYS A 130 -15.01 -6.17 4.17
C LYS A 130 -14.82 -4.82 3.48
N PRO A 131 -15.24 -4.68 2.21
CA PRO A 131 -15.12 -3.42 1.51
C PRO A 131 -15.91 -2.36 2.28
N LYS A 132 -15.25 -1.24 2.64
CA LYS A 132 -15.95 -0.05 3.12
C LYS A 132 -16.94 0.37 2.03
N LYS A 133 -18.22 0.06 2.23
CA LYS A 133 -19.31 0.66 1.45
C LYS A 133 -19.22 2.17 1.66
N ARG A 134 -18.94 2.90 0.58
CA ARG A 134 -19.03 4.36 0.54
C ARG A 134 -20.49 4.78 0.53
#